data_AF-A0AAU6X4Y8-F1
#
_entry.id   AF-A0AAU6X4Y8-F1
#
_cell.length_a   1.000
_cell.length_b   1.000
_cell.length_c   1.000
_cell.angle_alpha   90.00
_cell.angle_beta   90.00
_cell.angle_gamma   90.00
#
_symmetry.space_group_name_H-M   'P 1'
#
loop_
_entity.id
_entity.type
_entity.pdbx_description
1 polymer ?
#
loop_
_entity_poly.entity_id
_entity_poly.type
_entity_poly.pdbx_seq_one_letter_code
_entity_poly.pdbx_strand_id
1 'polypeptide(L)' 'MNRNEKVGGPKDIESLFSIEEIQADFANYEVIELEELEVDLHEGLYHNGLGSVIRFVGRKR' A
#
# COMPACT_ATOMS: atom_id res chain seq x y z
N MET A 1 13.60 -11.28 6.34
CA MET A 1 13.22 -11.16 4.91
C MET A 1 13.92 -9.95 4.34
N ASN A 2 14.61 -10.12 3.21
CA ASN A 2 15.45 -9.08 2.61
C ASN A 2 14.53 -8.15 1.82
N ARG A 3 14.16 -6.99 2.37
CA ARG A 3 13.38 -5.97 1.65
C ARG A 3 14.29 -5.40 0.57
N ASN A 4 13.97 -5.69 -0.68
CA ASN A 4 14.75 -5.24 -1.82
C ASN A 4 14.61 -3.71 -1.92
N GLU A 5 15.60 -2.96 -1.45
CA GLU A 5 15.60 -1.47 -1.44
C GLU A 5 15.47 -0.84 -2.84
N LYS A 6 15.50 -1.66 -3.89
CA LYS A 6 15.26 -1.23 -5.27
C LYS A 6 13.77 -1.12 -5.59
N VAL A 7 12.91 -1.78 -4.83
CA VAL A 7 11.45 -1.58 -4.92
C VAL A 7 11.20 -0.25 -4.22
N GLY A 8 10.74 0.76 -4.97
CA GLY A 8 10.64 2.14 -4.49
C GLY A 8 9.73 2.30 -3.26
N GLY A 9 9.56 3.55 -2.82
CA GLY A 9 8.67 3.92 -1.72
C GLY A 9 9.39 4.63 -0.57
N PRO A 10 8.63 5.14 0.41
CA PRO A 10 9.19 5.83 1.56
C PRO A 10 10.07 4.88 2.38
N LYS A 11 11.26 5.35 2.78
CA LYS A 11 12.15 4.59 3.68
C LYS A 11 11.74 4.72 5.15
N ASP A 12 11.01 5.79 5.46
CA ASP A 12 10.60 6.11 6.82
C ASP A 12 9.26 5.44 7.14
N ILE A 13 9.20 4.75 8.28
CA ILE A 13 8.01 3.98 8.69
C ILE A 13 6.82 4.90 8.95
N GLU A 14 7.05 6.12 9.47
CA GLU A 14 5.97 7.07 9.74
C GLU A 14 5.34 7.63 8.46
N SER A 15 5.98 7.41 7.31
CA SER A 15 5.45 7.76 6.00
C SER A 15 4.70 6.61 5.32
N LEU A 16 4.59 5.45 5.96
CA LEU A 16 3.84 4.30 5.46
C LEU A 16 2.41 4.32 6.01
N PHE A 17 1.44 3.93 5.19
CA PHE A 17 0.07 3.72 5.62
C PHE A 17 -0.10 2.37 6.32
N SER A 18 -1.03 2.31 7.27
CA SER A 18 -1.59 1.09 7.85
C SER A 18 -3.05 0.87 7.46
N ILE A 19 -3.52 -0.37 7.59
CA ILE A 19 -4.94 -0.72 7.35
C ILE A 19 -5.85 0.06 8.30
N GLU A 20 -5.43 0.20 9.56
CA GLU A 20 -6.16 0.90 10.61
C GLU A 20 -6.33 2.39 10.28
N GLU A 21 -5.29 3.05 9.78
CA GLU A 21 -5.37 4.45 9.33
C GLU A 21 -6.35 4.61 8.17
N ILE A 22 -6.28 3.74 7.16
CA ILE A 22 -7.21 3.79 6.02
C ILE A 22 -8.66 3.57 6.48
N GLN A 23 -8.91 2.65 7.42
CA GLN A 23 -10.25 2.46 7.99
C GLN A 23 -10.75 3.70 8.73
N ALA A 24 -9.88 4.36 9.51
CA ALA A 24 -10.23 5.55 10.26
C ALA A 24 -10.51 6.74 9.33
N ASP A 25 -9.64 6.97 8.34
CA ASP A 25 -9.74 8.09 7.40
C ASP A 25 -10.97 7.99 6.49
N PHE A 26 -11.38 6.77 6.13
CA PHE A 26 -12.51 6.49 5.25
C PHE A 26 -13.71 5.86 5.98
N ALA A 27 -13.87 6.12 7.28
CA ALA A 27 -14.95 5.54 8.10
C ALA A 27 -16.37 5.85 7.58
N ASN A 28 -16.54 6.88 6.75
CA ASN A 28 -17.81 7.26 6.13
C ASN A 28 -18.05 6.64 4.73
N TYR A 29 -17.11 5.84 4.23
CA TYR A 29 -17.25 5.12 2.95
C TYR A 29 -17.80 3.71 3.22
N GLU A 30 -18.44 3.14 2.21
CA GLU A 30 -18.64 1.70 2.13
C GLU A 30 -17.35 1.09 1.58
N VAL A 31 -16.67 0.29 2.40
CA VAL A 31 -15.45 -0.42 2.01
C VAL A 31 -15.83 -1.61 1.13
N ILE A 32 -15.40 -1.58 -0.13
CA ILE A 32 -15.57 -2.67 -1.11
C ILE A 32 -14.36 -3.60 -1.05
N GLU A 33 -13.16 -3.05 -0.91
CA GLU A 33 -11.90 -3.78 -0.81
C GLU A 33 -10.96 -3.05 0.16
N LEU A 34 -10.32 -3.78 1.06
CA LEU A 34 -9.23 -3.29 1.90
C LEU A 34 -8.33 -4.46 2.31
N GLU A 35 -7.15 -4.55 1.70
CA GLU A 35 -6.19 -5.64 1.95
C GLU A 35 -4.74 -5.17 1.85
N GLU A 36 -3.85 -5.85 2.58
CA GLU A 36 -2.40 -5.76 2.43
C GLU A 36 -1.88 -7.02 1.73
N LEU A 37 -1.07 -6.83 0.68
CA LEU A 37 -0.55 -7.93 -0.12
C LEU A 37 0.81 -7.60 -0.74
N GLU A 38 1.58 -8.65 -1.03
CA GLU A 38 2.82 -8.54 -1.79
C GLU A 38 2.54 -8.69 -3.30
N VAL A 39 3.08 -7.78 -4.11
CA VAL A 39 2.88 -7.74 -5.57
C VAL A 39 4.18 -7.43 -6.30
N ASP A 40 4.35 -7.98 -7.50
CA ASP A 40 5.46 -7.62 -8.39
C ASP A 40 5.21 -6.24 -9.02
N LEU A 41 5.98 -5.25 -8.57
CA LEU A 41 5.94 -3.89 -9.09
C LEU A 41 6.88 -3.74 -10.29
N HIS A 42 6.43 -2.98 -11.28
CA HIS A 42 7.16 -2.66 -12.51
C HIS A 42 7.08 -1.16 -12.83
N GLU A 43 7.69 -0.33 -12.00
CA GLU A 43 7.55 1.14 -12.03
C GLU A 43 8.62 1.86 -12.87
N GLY A 44 9.50 1.10 -13.55
CA GLY A 44 10.51 1.63 -14.46
C GLY A 44 11.90 1.06 -14.20
N LEU A 45 12.93 1.56 -14.91
CA LEU A 45 14.29 0.97 -14.94
C LEU A 45 14.90 0.61 -13.57
N TYR A 46 14.59 1.37 -12.51
CA TYR A 46 15.18 1.18 -11.20
C TYR A 46 14.22 0.63 -10.14
N HIS A 47 12.92 0.62 -10.42
CA HIS A 47 11.87 0.26 -9.45
C HIS A 47 11.09 -0.94 -9.94
N ASN A 48 11.73 -2.11 -9.88
CA ASN A 48 11.09 -3.39 -10.19
C ASN A 48 11.34 -4.41 -9.08
N GLY A 49 10.31 -5.19 -8.74
CA GLY A 49 10.39 -6.30 -7.80
C GLY A 49 9.20 -6.37 -6.85
N LEU A 50 9.26 -7.32 -5.91
CA LEU A 50 8.20 -7.58 -4.95
C LEU A 50 8.07 -6.46 -3.90
N GLY A 51 6.92 -5.79 -3.86
CA GLY A 51 6.59 -4.76 -2.88
C GLY A 51 5.33 -5.11 -2.07
N SER A 52 5.27 -4.68 -0.80
CA SER A 52 4.03 -4.73 -0.03
C SER A 52 3.19 -3.50 -0.35
N VAL A 53 1.91 -3.70 -0.64
CA VAL A 53 0.95 -2.64 -0.94
C VAL A 53 -0.31 -2.81 -0.09
N ILE A 54 -0.94 -1.70 0.27
CA ILE A 54 -2.33 -1.67 0.75
C ILE A 54 -3.23 -1.28 -0.42
N ARG A 55 -4.22 -2.11 -0.74
CA ARG A 55 -5.27 -1.78 -1.71
C ARG A 55 -6.54 -1.40 -0.99
N PHE A 56 -7.14 -0.30 -1.42
CA PHE A 56 -8.39 0.19 -0.90
C PHE A 56 -9.32 0.59 -2.04
N VAL A 57 -10.55 0.07 -2.02
CA VAL A 57 -11.65 0.51 -2.88
C VAL A 57 -12.83 0.83 -1.97
N GLY A 58 -13.25 2.10 -1.98
CA GLY A 58 -14.38 2.57 -1.18
C GLY A 58 -15.39 3.32 -2.03
N ARG A 59 -16.68 3.19 -1.71
CA ARG A 59 -17.75 3.99 -2.29
C ARG A 59 -18.22 5.04 -1.29
N LYS A 60 -18.13 6.31 -1.68
CA LYS A 60 -18.69 7.41 -0.89
C LYS A 60 -20.22 7.27 -0.82
N ARG A 61 -20.78 7.44 0.38
CA ARG A 61 -22.23 7.51 0.59
C ARG A 61 -22.83 8.80 0.05
#